data_AF-A0A8T4RIW3-F1
#
_entry.id   AF-A0A8T4RIW3-F1
#
_cell.length_a   1.000
_cell.length_b   1.000
_cell.length_c   1.000
_cell.angle_alpha   90.00
_cell.angle_beta   90.00
_cell.angle_gamma   90.00
#
_symmetry.space_group_name_H-M   'P 1'
#
loop_
_entity.id
_entity.type
_entity.pdbx_description
1 polymer ?
#
loop_
_entity_poly.entity_id
_entity_poly.type
_entity_poly.pdbx_seq_one_letter_code
_entity_poly.pdbx_strand_id
1 'polypeptide(L)' 'MGLTNKKEEQLRKMPYLEAKMFRSKDGRFVVHRTVITDIKPVAYYEKVLSNEETSETIDLSQEELVA' A
#
# COMPACT_ATOMS: atom_id res chain seq x y z
N MET A 1 27.78 8.63 -5.74
CA MET A 1 26.54 8.59 -6.56
C MET A 1 25.40 8.15 -5.65
N GLY A 2 24.81 9.12 -4.94
CA GLY A 2 23.66 8.89 -4.05
C GLY A 2 22.36 9.18 -4.79
N LEU A 3 21.32 8.43 -4.50
CA LEU A 3 19.97 8.72 -5.02
C LEU A 3 19.57 10.11 -4.53
N THR A 4 18.98 10.93 -5.40
CA THR A 4 18.45 12.24 -5.02
C THR A 4 17.42 12.10 -3.89
N ASN A 5 17.39 13.03 -2.93
CA ASN A 5 16.53 12.98 -1.73
C ASN A 5 15.07 12.56 -2.01
N LYS A 6 14.50 13.03 -3.14
CA LYS A 6 13.14 12.67 -3.57
C LYS A 6 12.95 11.17 -3.86
N LYS A 7 13.96 10.50 -4.44
CA LYS A 7 13.91 9.05 -4.74
C LYS A 7 14.05 8.21 -3.47
N GLU A 8 14.84 8.66 -2.50
CA GLU A 8 14.95 7.97 -1.21
C GLU A 8 13.66 8.07 -0.39
N GLU A 9 13.01 9.23 -0.38
CA GLU A 9 11.69 9.40 0.24
C GLU A 9 10.62 8.53 -0.43
N GLN A 10 10.67 8.40 -1.75
CA GLN A 10 9.77 7.51 -2.48
C GLN A 10 9.99 6.05 -2.10
N LEU A 11 11.24 5.59 -2.01
CA LEU A 11 11.58 4.22 -1.60
C LEU A 11 11.15 3.93 -0.16
N ARG A 12 11.24 4.90 0.76
CA ARG A 12 10.72 4.77 2.14
C ARG A 12 9.20 4.62 2.22
N LYS A 13 8.48 5.11 1.20
CA LYS A 13 7.02 5.01 1.12
C LYS A 13 6.55 3.75 0.39
N MET A 14 7.44 3.00 -0.26
CA MET A 14 7.07 1.78 -0.95
C MET A 14 6.83 0.65 0.06
N PRO A 15 5.75 -0.14 -0.10
CA PRO A 15 5.58 -1.34 0.68
C PRO A 15 6.66 -2.35 0.31
N TYR A 16 7.09 -3.13 1.29
CA TYR A 16 8.01 -4.23 1.07
C TYR A 16 7.27 -5.38 0.40
N LEU A 17 7.76 -5.78 -0.78
CA LEU A 17 7.16 -6.82 -1.59
C LEU A 17 8.02 -8.08 -1.54
N GLU A 18 7.46 -9.16 -1.01
CA GLU A 18 8.07 -10.48 -1.06
C GLU A 18 7.28 -11.40 -1.98
N ALA A 19 7.95 -12.04 -2.93
CA ALA A 19 7.38 -13.10 -3.73
C ALA A 19 8.05 -14.43 -3.36
N LYS A 20 7.24 -15.43 -3.00
CA LYS A 20 7.70 -16.79 -2.72
C LYS A 20 6.98 -17.77 -3.62
N MET A 21 7.74 -18.49 -4.42
CA MET A 21 7.25 -19.62 -5.21
C MET A 21 7.65 -20.91 -4.53
N PHE A 22 6.69 -21.79 -4.29
CA PHE A 22 6.96 -23.12 -3.75
C PHE A 22 6.01 -24.14 -4.36
N ARG A 23 6.47 -25.39 -4.41
CA ARG A 23 5.61 -26.51 -4.81
C ARG A 23 4.75 -26.91 -3.63
N SER A 24 3.48 -27.20 -3.88
CA SER A 24 2.58 -27.86 -2.93
C SER A 24 3.22 -29.14 -2.38
N LYS A 25 2.88 -29.51 -1.14
CA LYS A 25 3.50 -30.66 -0.45
C LYS A 25 3.28 -31.99 -1.18
N ASP A 26 2.16 -32.11 -1.89
CA ASP A 26 1.78 -33.25 -2.72
C ASP A 26 2.30 -33.15 -4.17
N GLY A 27 2.99 -32.07 -4.52
CA GLY A 27 3.66 -31.89 -5.82
C GLY A 27 2.75 -31.51 -6.98
N ARG A 28 1.43 -31.46 -6.77
CA ARG A 28 0.42 -31.27 -7.84
C ARG A 28 0.31 -29.83 -8.33
N PHE A 29 0.63 -28.87 -7.46
CA PHE A 29 0.50 -27.44 -7.73
C PHE A 29 1.79 -26.67 -7.46
N VAL A 30 1.98 -25.58 -8.22
CA VAL A 30 2.96 -24.53 -7.92
C VAL A 30 2.20 -23.35 -7.32
N VAL A 31 2.62 -22.94 -6.13
CA VAL A 31 2.01 -21.84 -5.39
C VAL A 31 2.91 -20.62 -5.52
N HIS A 32 2.36 -19.55 -6.08
CA HIS A 32 2.96 -18.22 -6.03
C HIS A 32 2.30 -17.42 -4.92
N ARG A 33 3.07 -17.07 -3.89
CA ARG A 33 2.63 -16.24 -2.78
C ARG A 33 3.30 -14.88 -2.86
N THR A 34 2.49 -13.83 -2.96
CA THR A 34 2.94 -12.44 -2.84
C THR A 34 2.56 -11.92 -1.46
N VAL A 35 3.52 -11.38 -0.71
CA VAL A 35 3.28 -10.68 0.55
C VAL A 35 3.62 -9.21 0.34
N ILE A 36 2.63 -8.35 0.58
CA ILE A 36 2.79 -6.90 0.56
C ILE A 36 2.79 -6.45 2.02
N THR A 37 3.91 -5.92 2.48
CA THR A 37 4.08 -5.43 3.86
C THR A 37 4.23 -3.92 3.85
N ASP A 38 3.28 -3.22 4.45
CA ASP A 38 3.39 -1.78 4.71
C ASP A 38 3.74 -1.56 6.18
N ILE A 39 4.66 -0.64 6.45
CA ILE A 39 5.12 -0.33 7.80
C ILE A 39 4.73 1.11 8.11
N LYS A 40 3.79 1.29 9.04
CA LYS A 40 3.40 2.62 9.54
C LYS A 40 3.66 2.71 11.05
N PRO A 41 3.93 3.92 11.57
CA PRO A 41 4.00 4.16 13.01
C PRO A 41 2.66 3.82 13.70
N VAL A 42 2.71 3.32 14.93
CA VAL A 42 1.49 3.01 15.72
C VAL A 42 0.59 4.23 15.86
N ALA A 43 1.17 5.40 16.11
CA ALA A 43 0.45 6.68 16.21
C ALA A 43 -0.41 7.03 14.98
N TYR A 44 -0.03 6.53 13.79
CA TYR A 44 -0.85 6.71 12.58
C TYR A 44 -2.17 5.94 12.72
N TYR A 45 -2.12 4.68 13.14
CA TYR A 45 -3.31 3.85 13.30
C TYR A 45 -4.16 4.30 14.48
N GLU A 46 -3.55 4.73 15.58
CA GLU A 46 -4.27 5.33 16.71
C GLU A 46 -5.10 6.53 16.24
N LYS A 47 -4.51 7.43 15.45
CA LYS A 47 -5.19 8.62 14.91
C LYS A 47 -6.28 8.25 13.89
N VAL A 48 -6.05 7.25 13.05
CA VAL A 48 -7.03 6.80 12.05
C VAL A 48 -8.22 6.11 12.72
N LEU A 49 -7.98 5.22 13.68
CA LEU A 49 -9.02 4.51 14.42
C LEU A 49 -9.79 5.43 15.36
N SER A 50 -9.15 6.46 15.91
CA SER A 50 -9.85 7.49 16.71
C SER A 50 -10.69 8.44 15.86
N ASN A 51 -10.49 8.48 14.54
CA ASN A 51 -11.18 9.37 13.61
C ASN A 51 -12.42 8.72 12.95
N GLU A 52 -13.10 7.79 13.63
CA GLU A 52 -14.30 7.11 13.13
C GLU A 52 -15.49 8.05 12.81
N GLU A 53 -15.40 9.37 13.05
CA GLU A 53 -16.48 10.33 12.78
C GLU A 53 -16.04 11.49 11.87
N THR A 54 -15.54 11.22 10.66
CA THR A 54 -15.75 12.15 9.53
C THR A 54 -15.70 11.38 8.22
N SER A 55 -16.78 10.69 7.86
CA SER A 55 -17.01 10.31 6.47
C SER A 55 -17.36 11.59 5.68
N GLU A 56 -16.35 12.28 5.18
CA GLU A 56 -16.53 13.20 4.06
C GLU A 56 -16.90 12.35 2.84
N THR A 57 -18.19 12.27 2.53
CA THR A 57 -18.67 11.80 1.24
C THR A 57 -18.09 12.70 0.17
N ILE A 58 -17.15 12.18 -0.64
CA ILE A 58 -16.66 12.87 -1.83
C ILE A 58 -17.78 12.82 -2.87
N ASP A 59 -18.52 13.91 -3.01
CA ASP A 59 -19.53 14.08 -4.05
C ASP A 59 -18.81 14.32 -5.38
N LEU A 60 -18.74 13.29 -6.24
CA LEU A 60 -18.10 13.33 -7.55
C LEU A 60 -18.98 13.99 -8.64
N SER A 61 -19.96 14.79 -8.26
CA SER A 61 -20.81 15.47 -9.25
C SER A 61 -20.19 16.80 -9.67
N GLN A 62 -19.70 16.80 -10.92
CA GLN A 62 -19.46 17.96 -11.79
C GLN A 62 -18.10 18.65 -11.66
N GLU A 63 -17.10 18.17 -12.42
CA GLU A 63 -16.13 19.05 -13.10
C GLU A 63 -15.29 18.31 -14.17
N GLU A 64 -15.94 17.71 -15.18
CA GLU A 64 -15.30 17.50 -16.50
C GLU A 64 -16.36 17.60 -17.61
N LEU A 65 -16.81 18.82 -17.89
CA LEU A 65 -17.50 19.14 -19.15
C LEU A 65 -17.48 20.64 -19.45
N VAL A 66 -16.29 21.26 -19.46
CA VAL A 66 -16.09 22.53 -20.20
C VAL A 66 -14.65 22.60 -20.72
N ALA A 67 -14.51 22.33 -22.03
CA ALA A 67 -13.67 23.02 -23.04
C ALA A 67 -13.25 22.03 -24.15
#